data_AF-M1RCI8-F1
#
_entry.id   AF-M1RCI8-F1
#
_cell.length_a   1.000
_cell.length_b   1.000
_cell.length_c   1.000
_cell.angle_alpha   90.00
_cell.angle_beta   90.00
_cell.angle_gamma   90.00
#
_symmetry.space_group_name_H-M   'P 1'
#
loop_
_entity.id
_entity.type
_entity.pdbx_description
1 polymer ?
#
loop_
_entity_poly.entity_id
_entity_poly.type
_entity_poly.pdbx_seq_one_letter_code
_entity_poly.pdbx_strand_id
1 'polypeptide(L)' 'INRFDYDGDYGTVLNRFLIQAAIDYPLAVHGTGGQTRAFIHIQDSVRCIELALGDAPEAGERVRIFNQMT' A
#
# COMPACT_ATOMS: atom_id res chain seq x y z
N ILE A 1 -15.31 1.97 11.57
CA ILE A 1 -14.09 1.31 12.07
C ILE A 1 -13.18 1.07 10.88
N ASN A 2 -11.93 1.55 10.93
CA ASN A 2 -10.94 1.24 9.90
C ASN A 2 -10.30 -0.10 10.23
N ARG A 3 -10.18 -0.98 9.23
CA ARG A 3 -9.59 -2.32 9.39
C ARG A 3 -8.07 -2.21 9.30
N PHE A 4 -7.35 -2.84 10.22
CA PHE A 4 -5.89 -2.96 10.21
C PHE A 4 -5.52 -4.45 10.29
N ASP A 5 -5.24 -5.05 9.14
CA ASP A 5 -4.95 -6.48 9.02
C ASP A 5 -3.47 -6.78 9.24
N TYR A 6 -3.20 -7.81 10.05
CA TYR A 6 -1.86 -8.30 10.40
C TYR A 6 -1.77 -9.83 10.43
N ASP A 7 -2.85 -10.52 10.06
CA ASP A 7 -2.85 -11.97 9.88
C ASP A 7 -2.07 -12.39 8.62
N GLY A 8 -1.96 -13.70 8.40
CA GLY A 8 -1.24 -14.26 7.24
C GLY A 8 -1.97 -14.15 5.90
N ASP A 9 -3.29 -13.92 5.91
CA ASP A 9 -4.14 -13.96 4.72
C ASP A 9 -4.35 -12.57 4.13
N TYR A 10 -4.66 -11.57 4.97
CA TYR A 10 -4.95 -10.19 4.59
C TYR A 10 -3.87 -9.18 5.01
N GLY A 11 -3.03 -9.53 5.99
CA GLY A 11 -1.98 -8.65 6.47
C GLY A 11 -0.87 -8.46 5.43
N THR A 12 -0.61 -7.21 5.05
CA THR A 12 0.53 -6.88 4.19
C THR A 12 1.82 -6.81 5.01
N VAL A 13 2.97 -6.96 4.33
CA VAL A 13 4.28 -7.12 4.99
C VAL A 13 4.60 -6.03 6.02
N LEU A 14 4.37 -4.77 5.68
CA LEU A 14 4.68 -3.66 6.59
C LEU A 14 3.75 -3.64 7.80
N ASN A 15 2.44 -3.84 7.60
CA ASN A 15 1.47 -3.88 8.69
C ASN A 15 1.74 -5.02 9.65
N ARG A 16 2.08 -6.20 9.12
CA ARG A 16 2.48 -7.37 9.92
C ARG A 16 3.72 -7.08 10.74
N PHE A 17 4.75 -6.48 10.13
CA PHE A 17 5.99 -6.16 10.83
C PHE A 17 5.79 -5.15 11.96
N LEU A 18 4.92 -4.15 11.78
CA LEU A 18 4.57 -3.21 12.83
C LEU A 18 3.98 -3.91 14.07
N ILE A 19 3.04 -4.84 13.86
CA ILE A 19 2.43 -5.58 14.98
C ILE A 19 3.44 -6.55 15.61
N GLN A 20 4.22 -7.26 14.80
CA GLN A 20 5.25 -8.17 15.30
C GLN A 20 6.27 -7.44 16.18
N ALA A 21 6.77 -6.28 15.72
CA ALA A 21 7.66 -5.44 16.51
C ALA A 21 7.00 -4.91 17.78
N ALA A 22 5.73 -4.50 17.73
CA ALA A 22 5.00 -3.97 18.88
C ALA A 22 4.77 -4.99 20.01
N ILE A 23 4.82 -6.29 19.70
CA ILE A 23 4.64 -7.39 20.67
C ILE A 23 5.93 -8.19 20.92
N ASP A 24 7.09 -7.68 20.49
CA ASP A 24 8.39 -8.35 20.57
C ASP A 24 8.44 -9.75 19.90
N TYR A 25 7.63 -9.93 18.85
CA TYR A 25 7.65 -11.14 18.03
C TYR A 25 8.67 -10.99 16.88
N PRO A 26 9.45 -12.05 16.55
CA PRO A 26 10.41 -11.99 15.44
C PRO A 26 9.75 -11.61 14.10
N LEU A 27 10.36 -10.70 13.36
CA LEU A 27 9.84 -10.29 12.05
C LEU A 27 9.84 -11.47 11.08
N ALA A 28 8.68 -11.75 10.48
CA ALA A 28 8.49 -12.89 9.58
C ALA A 28 9.05 -12.59 8.17
N VAL A 29 10.36 -12.71 8.01
CA VAL A 29 11.05 -12.59 6.71
C VAL A 29 10.96 -13.92 5.96
N HIS A 30 10.43 -13.89 4.74
CA HIS A 30 10.35 -15.08 3.88
C HIS A 30 11.57 -15.16 2.94
N GLY A 31 12.23 -16.32 2.90
CA GLY A 31 13.43 -16.54 2.09
C GLY A 31 14.60 -15.66 2.53
N THR A 32 15.28 -15.03 1.58
CA THR A 32 16.43 -14.13 1.86
C THR A 32 16.01 -12.73 2.30
N GLY A 33 14.74 -12.34 2.11
CA GLY A 33 14.29 -10.97 2.34
C GLY A 33 14.69 -9.96 1.26
N GLY A 34 15.30 -10.40 0.15
CA GLY A 34 15.79 -9.51 -0.92
C GLY A 34 14.72 -8.91 -1.84
N GLN A 35 13.44 -9.23 -1.62
CA GLN A 35 12.34 -8.69 -2.40
C GLN A 35 12.20 -7.17 -2.21
N THR A 36 12.06 -6.44 -3.31
CA THR A 36 11.77 -4.99 -3.30
C THR A 36 10.32 -4.76 -3.70
N ARG A 37 9.64 -3.83 -3.00
CA ARG A 37 8.26 -3.40 -3.26
C ARG A 37 8.16 -1.89 -3.03
N ALA A 38 7.30 -1.23 -3.80
CA ALA A 38 6.88 0.13 -3.53
C ALA A 38 5.81 0.12 -2.43
N PHE A 39 5.84 1.12 -1.56
CA PHE A 39 4.85 1.35 -0.51
C PHE A 39 4.24 2.73 -0.70
N ILE A 40 2.97 2.86 -0.35
CA ILE A 40 2.24 4.11 -0.34
C ILE A 40 1.48 4.23 0.97
N HIS A 41 1.48 5.42 1.56
CA HIS A 41 0.69 5.68 2.76
C HIS A 41 -0.80 5.71 2.41
N ILE A 42 -1.66 5.22 3.30
CA ILE A 42 -3.11 5.14 3.01
C ILE A 42 -3.73 6.51 2.69
N GLN A 43 -3.24 7.59 3.32
CA GLN A 43 -3.70 8.94 3.02
C GLN A 43 -3.32 9.39 1.61
N ASP A 44 -2.12 9.01 1.15
CA ASP A 44 -1.67 9.31 -0.22
C ASP A 44 -2.49 8.52 -1.24
N SER A 45 -2.85 7.27 -0.95
CA SER A 45 -3.78 6.50 -1.79
C SER A 45 -5.12 7.22 -1.98
N VAL A 46 -5.69 7.79 -0.91
CA VAL A 46 -6.93 8.57 -0.99
C VAL A 46 -6.73 9.85 -1.80
N ARG A 47 -5.60 10.54 -1.59
CA ARG A 47 -5.25 11.75 -2.37
C ARG A 47 -5.08 11.45 -3.87
N CYS A 48 -4.49 10.31 -4.23
CA CYS A 48 -4.37 9.89 -5.62
C CYS A 48 -5.75 9.67 -6.27
N ILE A 49 -6.71 9.12 -5.52
CA ILE A 49 -8.09 8.97 -6.00
C ILE A 49 -8.75 10.34 -6.21
N GLU A 50 -8.60 11.26 -5.26
CA GLU A 50 -9.09 12.63 -5.39
C GLU A 50 -8.53 13.31 -6.65
N LEU A 51 -7.21 13.21 -6.87
CA LEU A 51 -6.54 13.76 -8.05
C LEU A 51 -7.06 13.13 -9.35
N ALA A 52 -7.23 11.82 -9.39
CA ALA A 52 -7.74 11.11 -10.56
C ALA A 52 -9.18 11.51 -10.90
N LEU A 53 -10.00 11.85 -9.90
CA LEU A 53 -11.36 12.35 -10.11
C LEU A 53 -11.36 13.80 -10.61
N GLY A 54 -10.45 14.64 -10.11
CA GLY A 54 -10.34 16.04 -10.52
C GLY A 54 -9.78 16.25 -11.92
N ASP A 55 -9.07 15.25 -12.46
CA ASP A 55 -8.39 15.30 -13.75
C ASP A 55 -8.69 14.05 -14.59
N ALA A 56 -9.97 13.84 -14.89
CA ALA A 56 -10.45 12.71 -15.69
C ALA A 56 -10.20 12.93 -17.21
N PRO A 57 -9.80 11.90 -17.98
CA PRO A 57 -9.68 12.01 -19.44
C PRO A 57 -11.03 12.27 -20.10
N GLU A 58 -11.02 12.94 -21.26
CA GLU A 58 -12.24 13.16 -22.03
C GLU A 58 -12.78 11.85 -22.64
N ALA A 59 -14.07 11.83 -22.98
CA ALA A 59 -14.69 10.68 -23.60
C ALA A 59 -14.02 10.35 -24.95
N GLY A 60 -13.45 9.14 -25.05
CA GLY A 60 -12.71 8.68 -26.24
C GLY A 60 -11.19 8.86 -26.15
N GLU A 61 -10.69 9.54 -25.11
CA GLU A 61 -9.25 9.58 -24.84
C GLU A 61 -8.73 8.28 -24.23
N ARG A 62 -7.40 8.11 -24.28
CA ARG A 62 -6.73 6.97 -23.64
C ARG A 62 -6.79 7.10 -22.12
N VAL A 63 -6.89 5.96 -21.45
CA VAL A 63 -6.75 5.89 -19.99
C VAL A 63 -5.39 6.46 -19.56
N ARG A 64 -5.40 7.22 -18.47
CA ARG A 64 -4.18 7.76 -17.87
C ARG A 64 -3.70 6.80 -16.78
N ILE A 65 -2.39 6.56 -16.76
CA ILE A 65 -1.75 5.66 -15.79
C ILE A 65 -0.83 6.52 -14.92
N PHE A 66 -1.06 6.49 -13.62
CA PHE A 66 -0.30 7.26 -12.65
C PHE A 66 0.47 6.33 -11.72
N ASN A 67 1.77 6.61 -11.56
CA ASN A 67 2.57 6.05 -10.49
C ASN A 67 2.85 7.18 -9.51
N GLN A 68 2.39 7.03 -8.27
CA GLN A 68 2.74 7.98 -7.22
C GLN A 68 4.22 7.78 -6.87
N MET A 69 4.99 8.85 -7.09
CA MET A 69 6.40 8.95 -6.73
C MET A 69 6.49 10.08 -5.70
N THR A 70 7.38 9.94 -4.72
CA THR A 70 7.73 11.02 -3.77
C THR A 70 8.51 12.14 -4.43
#